data_AF-A0A7M4A315-F1
#
_entry.id   AF-A0A7M4A315-F1
#
_cell.length_a   1.000
_cell.length_b   1.000
_cell.length_c   1.000
_cell.angle_alpha   90.00
_cell.angle_beta   90.00
_cell.angle_gamma   90.00
#
_symmetry.space_group_name_H-M   'P 1'
#
loop_
_entity.id
_entity.type
_entity.pdbx_description
1 polymer ?
#
loop_
_entity_poly.entity_id
_entity_poly.type
_entity_poly.pdbx_seq_one_letter_code
_entity_poly.pdbx_strand_id
1 'polypeptide(L)'
;MNEQQPIPDYQPLSEPNRFLAIVSVLASLRDCLAWLWLHARGQNLNGCLPVMQKGKPEWWQDAIEFLKEDELLGEVVRKYPNGSLEGKGALFETTIRSIVGQQISVIASDAIWGRLLTMIGKPIPENVLKFTEAELASCGLTRPKASYIYGLAKDSDSLLNQDWNNMTDNEIKQHLIQFRGIGPWTAEMMLMFSFMRPDVFSIGDIGLVKAVKILVPEVEDKNSIEQIAERWSPYRTAASWYLWRMIDPVPVGY
;
A
#
# COMPACT_ATOMS: atom_id res chain seq x y z
N MET A 1 -30.15 -65.10 37.25
CA MET A 1 -30.52 -63.72 36.84
C MET A 1 -29.27 -62.99 36.44
N ASN A 2 -29.03 -62.85 35.14
CA ASN A 2 -28.43 -61.66 34.55
C ASN A 2 -28.63 -61.76 33.03
N GLU A 3 -29.48 -60.85 32.56
CA GLU A 3 -29.90 -60.67 31.18
C GLU A 3 -28.71 -60.18 30.34
N GLN A 4 -28.45 -60.85 29.23
CA GLN A 4 -27.57 -60.33 28.17
C GLN A 4 -28.41 -59.47 27.25
N GLN A 5 -28.13 -58.17 27.21
CA GLN A 5 -28.75 -57.21 26.30
C GLN A 5 -28.34 -57.49 24.84
N PRO A 6 -29.24 -57.31 23.86
CA PRO A 6 -28.93 -57.51 22.46
C PRO A 6 -28.08 -56.36 21.88
N ILE A 7 -27.20 -56.72 20.95
CA ILE A 7 -26.33 -55.84 20.16
C ILE A 7 -27.21 -54.92 19.28
N PRO A 8 -26.95 -53.60 19.19
CA PRO A 8 -27.73 -52.73 18.29
C PRO A 8 -27.37 -52.96 16.82
N ASP A 9 -28.41 -53.02 16.00
CA ASP A 9 -28.38 -53.13 14.55
C ASP A 9 -27.59 -51.97 13.90
N TYR A 10 -26.65 -52.30 13.01
CA TYR A 10 -25.92 -51.32 12.21
C TYR A 10 -26.81 -50.88 11.04
N GLN A 11 -27.39 -49.69 11.12
CA GLN A 11 -28.03 -49.05 9.96
C GLN A 11 -27.02 -48.14 9.22
N PRO A 12 -26.87 -48.29 7.89
CA PRO A 12 -26.00 -47.43 7.10
C PRO A 12 -26.67 -46.05 6.95
N LEU A 13 -25.98 -44.99 7.37
CA LEU A 13 -26.40 -43.63 7.08
C LEU A 13 -26.23 -43.36 5.58
N SER A 14 -27.36 -43.06 4.94
CA SER A 14 -27.47 -42.57 3.58
C SER A 14 -26.77 -41.23 3.41
N GLU A 15 -25.87 -41.11 2.44
CA GLU A 15 -25.50 -39.82 1.85
C GLU A 15 -26.76 -39.15 1.24
N PRO A 16 -26.92 -37.83 1.39
CA PRO A 16 -26.42 -36.93 0.34
C PRO A 16 -25.87 -35.60 0.87
N ASN A 17 -24.69 -35.20 0.41
CA ASN A 17 -24.38 -33.81 -0.01
C ASN A 17 -22.97 -33.73 -0.60
N ARG A 18 -22.84 -34.19 -1.84
CA ARG A 18 -21.73 -33.84 -2.73
C ARG A 18 -21.86 -32.37 -3.12
N PHE A 19 -21.32 -31.46 -2.31
CA PHE A 19 -21.03 -30.09 -2.78
C PHE A 19 -19.81 -29.41 -2.14
N LEU A 20 -18.98 -30.11 -1.34
CA LEU A 20 -17.84 -29.48 -0.63
C LEU A 20 -16.54 -30.31 -0.61
N ALA A 21 -16.26 -31.12 -1.62
CA ALA A 21 -15.04 -31.96 -1.62
C ALA A 21 -14.27 -32.02 -2.96
N ILE A 22 -14.24 -30.92 -3.73
CA ILE A 22 -13.33 -30.77 -4.87
C ILE A 22 -12.75 -29.34 -4.89
N VAL A 23 -11.96 -28.97 -3.88
CA VAL A 23 -10.98 -27.85 -3.96
C VAL A 23 -9.77 -28.08 -3.04
N SER A 24 -9.26 -29.32 -2.83
CA SER A 24 -8.25 -29.50 -1.76
C SER A 24 -7.00 -30.33 -1.99
N VAL A 25 -6.66 -30.88 -3.17
CA VAL A 25 -5.40 -31.67 -3.25
C VAL A 25 -4.53 -31.49 -4.52
N LEU A 26 -4.99 -30.84 -5.61
CA LEU A 26 -4.16 -30.70 -6.82
C LEU A 26 -3.55 -29.30 -7.07
N ALA A 27 -3.94 -28.29 -6.30
CA ALA A 27 -3.32 -26.96 -6.30
C ALA A 27 -2.00 -26.91 -5.51
N SER A 28 -1.76 -27.90 -4.64
CA SER A 28 -0.84 -27.78 -3.50
C SER A 28 0.66 -27.87 -3.81
N LEU A 29 1.12 -28.33 -4.98
CA LEU A 29 2.55 -28.46 -5.26
C LEU A 29 3.09 -27.34 -6.16
N ARG A 30 2.32 -26.93 -7.16
CA ARG A 30 2.72 -25.82 -8.04
C ARG A 30 2.54 -24.48 -7.33
N ASP A 31 1.48 -24.33 -6.54
CA ASP A 31 1.27 -23.13 -5.73
C ASP A 31 2.19 -23.09 -4.52
N CYS A 32 2.56 -24.23 -3.93
CA CYS A 32 3.55 -24.27 -2.85
C CYS A 32 4.97 -24.01 -3.37
N LEU A 33 5.32 -24.50 -4.57
CA LEU A 33 6.58 -24.17 -5.22
C LEU A 33 6.62 -22.72 -5.70
N ALA A 34 5.54 -22.18 -6.27
CA ALA A 34 5.43 -20.77 -6.62
C ALA A 34 5.44 -19.88 -5.37
N TRP A 35 4.74 -20.27 -4.31
CA TRP A 35 4.74 -19.60 -3.01
C TRP A 35 6.11 -19.64 -2.35
N LEU A 36 6.81 -20.79 -2.34
CA LEU A 36 8.20 -20.91 -1.89
C LEU A 36 9.17 -20.10 -2.77
N TRP A 37 8.95 -20.08 -4.08
CA TRP A 37 9.78 -19.35 -5.05
C TRP A 37 9.56 -17.82 -4.97
N LEU A 38 8.34 -17.36 -4.69
CA LEU A 38 7.95 -15.96 -4.45
C LEU A 38 8.31 -15.49 -3.03
N HIS A 39 8.09 -16.30 -1.99
CA HIS A 39 8.44 -15.97 -0.59
C HIS A 39 9.95 -15.98 -0.36
N ALA A 40 10.70 -16.88 -1.04
CA ALA A 40 12.17 -16.85 -1.03
C ALA A 40 12.73 -15.58 -1.69
N ARG A 41 11.99 -14.94 -2.60
CA ARG A 41 12.31 -13.57 -3.09
C ARG A 41 11.80 -12.49 -2.13
N GLY A 42 10.55 -12.57 -1.66
CA GLY A 42 9.92 -11.57 -0.80
C GLY A 42 10.68 -11.30 0.52
N GLN A 43 11.27 -12.34 1.13
CA GLN A 43 12.09 -12.17 2.33
C GLN A 43 13.45 -11.51 2.06
N ASN A 44 13.90 -11.45 0.81
CA ASN A 44 15.22 -10.94 0.40
C ASN A 44 15.18 -9.71 -0.52
N LEU A 45 14.01 -9.20 -0.89
CA LEU A 45 13.89 -7.95 -1.68
C LEU A 45 14.28 -6.71 -0.85
N ASN A 46 14.23 -6.79 0.47
CA ASN A 46 14.51 -5.63 1.34
C ASN A 46 16.01 -5.30 1.46
N GLY A 47 16.91 -6.26 1.19
CA GLY A 47 18.34 -6.13 1.50
C GLY A 47 19.21 -5.49 0.41
N CYS A 48 18.68 -5.15 -0.78
CA CYS A 48 19.49 -4.65 -1.89
C CYS A 48 18.78 -3.66 -2.84
N LEU A 49 17.54 -3.24 -2.57
CA LEU A 49 16.87 -2.28 -3.45
C LEU A 49 17.41 -0.86 -3.21
N PRO A 50 17.76 -0.11 -4.28
CA PRO A 50 18.18 1.27 -4.14
C PRO A 50 17.04 2.11 -3.54
N VAL A 51 17.28 2.67 -2.36
CA VAL A 51 16.31 3.56 -1.71
C VAL A 51 16.18 4.86 -2.49
N MET A 52 14.95 5.35 -2.64
CA MET A 52 14.66 6.65 -3.28
C MET A 52 15.20 6.76 -4.71
N GLN A 53 15.15 5.67 -5.49
CA GLN A 53 15.48 5.72 -6.91
C GLN A 53 14.44 6.54 -7.70
N LYS A 54 14.86 7.06 -8.86
CA LYS A 54 13.99 7.76 -9.81
C LYS A 54 13.46 6.80 -10.86
N GLY A 55 12.18 6.95 -11.22
CA GLY A 55 11.54 6.18 -12.27
C GLY A 55 10.86 4.91 -11.75
N LYS A 56 10.71 3.93 -12.63
CA LYS A 56 9.96 2.69 -12.39
C LYS A 56 10.75 1.75 -11.45
N PRO A 57 10.10 1.11 -10.46
CA PRO A 57 10.79 0.14 -9.62
C PRO A 57 11.20 -1.12 -10.39
N GLU A 58 12.35 -1.69 -10.05
CA GLU A 58 12.90 -2.88 -10.70
C GLU A 58 11.98 -4.09 -10.61
N TRP A 59 11.26 -4.23 -9.50
CA TRP A 59 10.31 -5.31 -9.23
C TRP A 59 8.96 -5.16 -9.95
N TRP A 60 8.71 -4.05 -10.66
CA TRP A 60 7.39 -3.75 -11.25
C TRP A 60 6.94 -4.78 -12.28
N GLN A 61 7.86 -5.28 -13.11
CA GLN A 61 7.49 -6.23 -14.16
C GLN A 61 7.08 -7.58 -13.56
N ASP A 62 7.83 -8.05 -12.56
CA ASP A 62 7.50 -9.28 -11.82
C ASP A 62 6.13 -9.14 -11.13
N ALA A 63 5.85 -7.97 -10.55
CA ALA A 63 4.55 -7.66 -9.95
C ALA A 63 3.40 -7.73 -10.97
N ILE A 64 3.59 -7.22 -12.18
CA ILE A 64 2.57 -7.29 -13.24
C ILE A 64 2.28 -8.76 -13.59
N GLU A 65 3.31 -9.55 -13.84
CA GLU A 65 3.13 -10.95 -14.23
C GLU A 65 2.48 -11.78 -13.13
N PHE A 66 2.80 -11.48 -11.87
CA PHE A 66 2.14 -12.09 -10.71
C PHE A 66 0.66 -11.68 -10.61
N LEU A 67 0.37 -10.37 -10.63
CA LEU A 67 -0.99 -9.85 -10.38
C LEU A 67 -1.97 -10.09 -11.53
N LYS A 68 -1.49 -10.29 -12.76
CA LYS A 68 -2.34 -10.66 -13.91
C LYS A 68 -3.06 -12.00 -13.70
N GLU A 69 -2.45 -12.91 -12.95
CA GLU A 69 -3.02 -14.24 -12.70
C GLU A 69 -3.98 -14.25 -11.51
N ASP A 70 -4.06 -13.17 -10.71
CA ASP A 70 -5.00 -13.09 -9.60
C ASP A 70 -6.45 -12.96 -10.11
N GLU A 71 -7.35 -13.74 -9.51
CA GLU A 71 -8.76 -13.82 -9.91
C GLU A 71 -9.51 -12.50 -9.69
N LEU A 72 -9.13 -11.71 -8.67
CA LEU A 72 -9.80 -10.45 -8.36
C LEU A 72 -9.19 -9.28 -9.14
N LEU A 73 -7.87 -9.19 -9.19
CA LEU A 73 -7.18 -8.03 -9.74
C LEU A 73 -6.72 -8.21 -11.19
N GLY A 74 -6.63 -9.43 -11.70
CA GLY A 74 -6.01 -9.73 -13.00
C GLY A 74 -6.67 -9.00 -14.18
N GLU A 75 -7.99 -8.86 -14.18
CA GLU A 75 -8.70 -8.09 -15.22
C GLU A 75 -8.35 -6.61 -15.18
N VAL A 76 -8.20 -6.04 -13.98
CA VAL A 76 -7.83 -4.64 -13.78
C VAL A 76 -6.41 -4.39 -14.30
N VAL A 77 -5.49 -5.30 -13.99
CA VAL A 77 -4.10 -5.23 -14.49
C VAL A 77 -4.07 -5.28 -16.02
N ARG A 78 -4.83 -6.21 -16.64
CA ARG A 78 -4.94 -6.30 -18.10
C ARG A 78 -5.57 -5.06 -18.74
N LYS A 79 -6.51 -4.40 -18.06
CA LYS A 79 -7.15 -3.17 -18.53
C LYS A 79 -6.20 -1.97 -18.56
N TYR A 80 -5.22 -1.93 -17.66
CA TYR A 80 -4.25 -0.84 -17.55
C TYR A 80 -2.81 -1.34 -17.82
N PRO A 81 -2.50 -1.80 -19.05
CA PRO A 81 -1.19 -2.39 -19.38
C PRO A 81 -0.05 -1.35 -19.38
N ASN A 82 -0.41 -0.07 -19.39
CA ASN A 82 0.51 1.05 -19.49
C ASN A 82 0.57 1.83 -18.17
N GLY A 83 1.79 2.21 -17.81
CA GLY A 83 2.10 2.99 -16.61
C GLY A 83 2.72 2.14 -15.52
N SER A 84 3.28 2.82 -14.54
CA SER A 84 3.85 2.20 -13.36
C SER A 84 3.77 3.14 -12.17
N LEU A 85 4.04 2.61 -10.98
CA LEU A 85 4.57 3.44 -9.91
C LEU A 85 5.84 4.14 -10.41
N GLU A 86 5.99 5.42 -10.08
CA GLU A 86 7.18 6.19 -10.42
C GLU A 86 7.71 6.87 -9.16
N GLY A 87 8.95 6.56 -8.81
CA GLY A 87 9.68 7.24 -7.76
C GLY A 87 10.25 8.56 -8.24
N LYS A 88 10.13 9.61 -7.44
CA LYS A 88 10.78 10.91 -7.69
C LYS A 88 12.16 11.05 -7.05
N GLY A 89 12.51 10.13 -6.16
CA GLY A 89 13.75 10.17 -5.37
C GLY A 89 13.86 11.38 -4.44
N ALA A 90 12.74 11.89 -3.94
CA ALA A 90 12.68 13.07 -3.08
C ALA A 90 11.71 12.85 -1.91
N LEU A 91 12.21 12.25 -0.81
CA LEU A 91 11.39 11.93 0.36
C LEU A 91 10.68 13.15 0.95
N PHE A 92 11.37 14.30 1.04
CA PHE A 92 10.77 15.53 1.56
C PHE A 92 9.57 15.97 0.70
N GLU A 93 9.70 15.97 -0.63
CA GLU A 93 8.63 16.31 -1.57
C GLU A 93 7.42 15.39 -1.38
N THR A 94 7.64 14.07 -1.44
CA THR A 94 6.60 13.06 -1.26
C THR A 94 5.88 13.23 0.06
N THR A 95 6.63 13.50 1.14
CA THR A 95 6.09 13.69 2.48
C THR A 95 5.15 14.90 2.52
N ILE A 96 5.59 16.06 2.03
CA ILE A 96 4.74 17.25 2.07
C ILE A 96 3.55 17.16 1.09
N ARG A 97 3.72 16.50 -0.08
CA ARG A 97 2.63 16.20 -1.03
C ARG A 97 1.58 15.30 -0.40
N SER A 98 1.99 14.32 0.42
CA SER A 98 1.11 13.44 1.19
C SER A 98 0.33 14.22 2.25
N ILE A 99 1.00 15.09 3.02
CA ILE A 99 0.35 15.97 4.01
C ILE A 99 -0.69 16.88 3.34
N VAL A 100 -0.37 17.46 2.17
CA VAL A 100 -1.31 18.27 1.40
C VAL A 100 -2.58 17.47 1.08
N GLY A 101 -2.45 16.22 0.64
CA GLY A 101 -3.56 15.35 0.24
C GLY A 101 -4.41 14.74 1.34
N GLN A 102 -3.97 14.78 2.60
CA GLN A 102 -4.74 14.19 3.71
C GLN A 102 -6.19 14.71 3.77
N GLN A 103 -7.16 13.79 3.83
CA GLN A 103 -8.59 14.06 4.06
C GLN A 103 -9.28 14.97 3.02
N ILE A 104 -8.74 15.08 1.80
CA ILE A 104 -9.36 15.86 0.71
C ILE A 104 -9.33 15.07 -0.61
N SER A 105 -10.07 15.53 -1.61
CA SER A 105 -10.04 14.92 -2.95
C SER A 105 -8.69 15.16 -3.65
N VAL A 106 -8.37 14.30 -4.63
CA VAL A 106 -7.18 14.44 -5.49
C VAL A 106 -7.15 15.81 -6.18
N ILE A 107 -8.27 16.23 -6.77
CA ILE A 107 -8.41 17.53 -7.44
C ILE A 107 -8.12 18.70 -6.49
N ALA A 108 -8.69 18.68 -5.27
CA ALA A 108 -8.43 19.72 -4.28
C ALA A 108 -6.96 19.73 -3.84
N SER A 109 -6.37 18.54 -3.69
CA SER A 109 -4.98 18.35 -3.35
C SER A 109 -4.03 18.90 -4.41
N ASP A 110 -4.28 18.60 -5.69
CA ASP A 110 -3.48 19.11 -6.81
C ASP A 110 -3.55 20.62 -6.92
N ALA A 111 -4.73 21.21 -6.69
CA ALA A 111 -4.89 22.66 -6.72
C ALA A 111 -4.11 23.35 -5.60
N ILE A 112 -4.11 22.81 -4.37
CA ILE A 112 -3.30 23.33 -3.25
C ILE A 112 -1.81 23.12 -3.55
N TRP A 113 -1.44 21.94 -4.04
CA TRP A 113 -0.06 21.61 -4.38
C TRP A 113 0.52 22.56 -5.44
N GLY A 114 -0.22 22.85 -6.50
CA GLY A 114 0.20 23.79 -7.55
C GLY A 114 0.43 25.21 -7.02
N ARG A 115 -0.43 25.70 -6.12
CA ARG A 115 -0.23 27.00 -5.46
C ARG A 115 0.97 27.00 -4.53
N LEU A 116 1.18 25.91 -3.77
CA LEU A 116 2.35 25.75 -2.91
C LEU A 116 3.64 25.76 -3.74
N LEU A 117 3.72 25.00 -4.83
CA LEU A 117 4.88 24.98 -5.73
C LEU A 117 5.13 26.33 -6.40
N THR A 118 4.07 27.08 -6.75
CA THR A 118 4.21 28.44 -7.27
C THR A 118 4.87 29.37 -6.25
N MET A 119 4.59 29.17 -4.96
CA MET A 119 5.16 29.97 -3.87
C MET A 119 6.61 29.55 -3.55
N ILE A 120 6.86 28.26 -3.32
CA ILE A 120 8.14 27.77 -2.80
C ILE A 120 9.14 27.35 -3.90
N GLY A 121 8.67 27.18 -5.14
CA GLY A 121 9.45 26.56 -6.20
C GLY A 121 9.70 25.08 -5.91
N LYS A 122 10.97 24.66 -5.94
CA LYS A 122 11.33 23.26 -5.63
C LYS A 122 10.97 22.94 -4.16
N PRO A 123 10.26 21.83 -3.89
CA PRO A 123 9.89 21.43 -2.53
C PRO A 123 11.09 20.83 -1.79
N ILE A 124 11.95 21.71 -1.27
CA ILE A 124 13.10 21.39 -0.41
C ILE A 124 13.01 22.21 0.87
N PRO A 125 13.60 21.74 1.99
CA PRO A 125 13.52 22.41 3.28
C PRO A 125 13.89 23.90 3.22
N GLU A 126 14.97 24.23 2.52
CA GLU A 126 15.50 25.60 2.41
C GLU A 126 14.50 26.56 1.75
N ASN A 127 13.70 26.06 0.82
CA ASN A 127 12.69 26.86 0.14
C ASN A 127 11.43 27.04 1.00
N VAL A 128 11.03 26.02 1.75
CA VAL A 128 9.90 26.13 2.70
C VAL A 128 10.23 27.13 3.80
N LEU A 129 11.47 27.13 4.32
CA LEU A 129 11.90 28.00 5.41
C LEU A 129 12.03 29.49 5.04
N LYS A 130 11.88 29.86 3.77
CA LYS A 130 11.79 31.26 3.32
C LYS A 130 10.46 31.92 3.67
N PHE A 131 9.47 31.11 4.06
CA PHE A 131 8.11 31.56 4.36
C PHE A 131 7.72 31.22 5.80
N THR A 132 6.81 32.00 6.35
CA THR A 132 6.16 31.73 7.64
C THR A 132 5.05 30.68 7.50
N GLU A 133 4.65 30.05 8.61
CA GLU A 133 3.50 29.14 8.63
C GLU A 133 2.20 29.80 8.10
N ALA A 134 2.02 31.09 8.37
CA ALA A 134 0.85 31.85 7.90
C ALA A 134 0.88 32.06 6.38
N GLU A 135 2.05 32.37 5.81
CA GLU A 135 2.23 32.47 4.36
C GLU A 135 2.01 31.12 3.69
N LEU A 136 2.56 30.03 4.24
CA LEU A 136 2.29 28.68 3.74
C LEU A 136 0.78 28.34 3.80
N ALA A 137 0.07 28.70 4.88
CA ALA A 137 -1.37 28.50 4.97
C ALA A 137 -2.16 29.26 3.89
N SER A 138 -1.65 30.40 3.39
CA SER A 138 -2.32 31.20 2.37
C SER A 138 -2.48 30.50 1.02
N CYS A 139 -1.74 29.41 0.75
CA CYS A 139 -1.94 28.59 -0.45
C CYS A 139 -3.14 27.63 -0.37
N GLY A 140 -3.93 27.69 0.71
CA GLY A 140 -5.11 26.84 0.93
C GLY A 140 -4.84 25.61 1.80
N LEU A 141 -3.67 25.54 2.44
CA LEU A 141 -3.40 24.59 3.51
C LEU A 141 -4.18 24.97 4.77
N THR A 142 -4.62 23.98 5.54
CA THR A 142 -5.09 24.24 6.90
C THR A 142 -3.90 24.68 7.76
N ARG A 143 -4.16 25.47 8.82
CA ARG A 143 -3.11 25.91 9.76
C ARG A 143 -2.27 24.75 10.31
N PRO A 144 -2.86 23.61 10.73
CA PRO A 144 -2.07 22.45 11.15
C PRO A 144 -1.15 21.92 10.05
N LYS A 145 -1.63 21.76 8.81
CA LYS A 145 -0.80 21.25 7.71
C LYS A 145 0.36 22.18 7.38
N ALA A 146 0.14 23.49 7.39
CA ALA A 146 1.21 24.47 7.23
C ALA A 146 2.26 24.36 8.35
N SER A 147 1.82 24.20 9.60
CA SER A 147 2.70 23.99 10.76
C SER A 147 3.51 22.69 10.65
N TYR A 148 2.90 21.60 10.18
CA TYR A 148 3.57 20.32 9.99
C TYR A 148 4.66 20.41 8.91
N ILE A 149 4.32 20.97 7.74
CA ILE A 149 5.27 21.16 6.63
C ILE A 149 6.44 22.04 7.07
N TYR A 150 6.16 23.14 7.77
CA TYR A 150 7.19 24.03 8.28
C TYR A 150 8.08 23.37 9.34
N GLY A 151 7.47 22.59 10.26
CA GLY A 151 8.19 21.81 11.26
C GLY A 151 9.12 20.75 10.63
N LEU A 152 8.64 20.03 9.61
CA LEU A 152 9.45 19.08 8.84
C LEU A 152 10.62 19.77 8.14
N ALA A 153 10.42 20.98 7.61
CA ALA A 153 11.51 21.74 6.99
C ALA A 153 12.57 22.15 8.03
N LYS A 154 12.14 22.59 9.21
CA LYS A 154 13.04 22.95 10.33
C LYS A 154 13.85 21.76 10.83
N ASP A 155 13.23 20.59 10.94
CA ASP A 155 13.83 19.36 11.45
C ASP A 155 14.17 18.37 10.33
N SER A 156 14.56 18.90 9.17
CA SER A 156 14.75 18.10 7.96
C SER A 156 15.95 17.16 8.03
N ASP A 157 16.99 17.51 8.80
CA ASP A 157 18.14 16.61 9.00
C ASP A 157 17.72 15.34 9.74
N SER A 158 16.99 15.47 10.85
CA SER A 158 16.41 14.32 11.58
C SER A 158 15.50 13.48 10.68
N LEU A 159 14.71 14.13 9.81
CA LEU A 159 13.83 13.42 8.89
C LEU A 159 14.60 12.64 7.83
N LEU A 160 15.61 13.24 7.19
CA LEU A 160 16.20 12.77 5.93
C LEU A 160 17.51 12.00 6.11
N ASN A 161 18.29 12.30 7.15
CA ASN A 161 19.64 11.80 7.34
C ASN A 161 19.65 10.48 8.13
N GLN A 162 19.08 9.43 7.53
CA GLN A 162 19.04 8.08 8.09
C GLN A 162 19.73 7.06 7.18
N ASP A 163 20.16 5.95 7.76
CA ASP A 163 20.71 4.82 7.02
C ASP A 163 19.60 3.94 6.43
N TRP A 164 18.84 4.51 5.50
CA TRP A 164 17.62 3.90 4.95
C TRP A 164 17.82 2.52 4.33
N ASN A 165 19.01 2.25 3.78
CA ASN A 165 19.32 0.98 3.13
C ASN A 165 19.32 -0.19 4.11
N ASN A 166 19.65 0.07 5.38
CA ASN A 166 19.72 -0.93 6.43
C ASN A 166 18.46 -0.98 7.31
N MET A 167 17.46 -0.15 7.02
CA MET A 167 16.20 -0.13 7.78
C MET A 167 15.13 -1.01 7.14
N THR A 168 14.48 -1.81 7.97
CA THR A 168 13.24 -2.53 7.64
C THR A 168 12.07 -1.56 7.45
N ASP A 169 11.01 -2.02 6.79
CA ASP A 169 9.80 -1.21 6.58
C ASP A 169 9.17 -0.75 7.90
N ASN A 170 9.24 -1.58 8.94
CA ASN A 170 8.77 -1.20 10.26
C ASN A 170 9.66 -0.13 10.90
N GLU A 171 10.99 -0.23 10.82
CA GLU A 171 11.89 0.80 11.35
C GLU A 171 11.69 2.14 10.62
N ILE A 172 11.57 2.12 9.29
CA ILE A 172 11.26 3.32 8.50
C ILE A 172 9.94 3.91 8.97
N LYS A 173 8.88 3.10 9.10
CA LYS A 173 7.58 3.57 9.58
C LYS A 173 7.67 4.17 10.98
N GLN A 174 8.34 3.50 11.92
CA GLN A 174 8.51 3.99 13.30
C GLN A 174 9.29 5.30 13.36
N HIS A 175 10.29 5.48 12.51
CA HIS A 175 11.00 6.75 12.38
C HIS A 175 10.07 7.86 11.88
N LEU A 176 9.37 7.61 10.78
CA LEU A 176 8.52 8.61 10.12
C LEU A 176 7.36 9.10 10.99
N ILE A 177 6.72 8.23 11.77
CA ILE A 177 5.57 8.62 12.61
C ILE A 177 5.93 9.49 13.83
N GLN A 178 7.23 9.66 14.12
CA GLN A 178 7.67 10.56 15.21
C GLN A 178 7.43 12.03 14.85
N PHE A 179 7.37 12.34 13.56
CA PHE A 179 7.21 13.70 13.08
C PHE A 179 5.72 14.10 13.05
N ARG A 180 5.42 15.26 13.62
CA ARG A 180 4.06 15.78 13.71
C ARG A 180 3.44 15.93 12.32
N GLY A 181 2.24 15.37 12.15
CA GLY A 181 1.52 15.39 10.87
C GLY A 181 1.74 14.15 10.01
N ILE A 182 2.66 13.25 10.40
CA ILE A 182 2.84 11.94 9.78
C ILE A 182 2.18 10.89 10.67
N GLY A 183 1.09 10.31 10.17
CA GLY A 183 0.46 9.12 10.76
C GLY A 183 0.84 7.84 10.00
N PRO A 184 0.33 6.67 10.43
CA PRO A 184 0.59 5.39 9.77
C PRO A 184 0.33 5.42 8.26
N TRP A 185 -0.82 5.96 7.83
CA TRP A 185 -1.16 6.10 6.41
C TRP A 185 -0.12 6.91 5.63
N THR A 186 0.34 8.04 6.18
CA THR A 186 1.35 8.87 5.50
C THR A 186 2.68 8.13 5.39
N ALA A 187 3.13 7.47 6.46
CA ALA A 187 4.34 6.67 6.44
C ALA A 187 4.27 5.52 5.40
N GLU A 188 3.11 4.87 5.26
CA GLU A 188 2.86 3.86 4.23
C GLU A 188 2.93 4.47 2.81
N MET A 189 2.40 5.68 2.59
CA MET A 189 2.58 6.38 1.31
C MET A 189 4.06 6.66 1.04
N MET A 190 4.88 7.00 2.04
CA MET A 190 6.31 7.15 1.83
C MET A 190 6.98 5.81 1.49
N LEU A 191 6.64 4.73 2.18
CA LEU A 191 7.15 3.38 1.86
C LEU A 191 6.85 3.00 0.40
N MET A 192 5.63 3.29 -0.07
CA MET A 192 5.24 3.03 -1.45
C MET A 192 5.93 3.96 -2.45
N PHE A 193 5.83 5.29 -2.30
CA PHE A 193 6.21 6.22 -3.37
C PHE A 193 7.65 6.76 -3.28
N SER A 194 8.25 6.79 -2.09
CA SER A 194 9.65 7.20 -1.91
C SER A 194 10.58 6.01 -1.81
N PHE A 195 10.26 5.02 -0.96
CA PHE A 195 11.12 3.85 -0.77
C PHE A 195 10.83 2.75 -1.79
N MET A 196 9.68 2.80 -2.49
CA MET A 196 9.24 1.79 -3.44
C MET A 196 9.39 0.38 -2.89
N ARG A 197 8.95 0.20 -1.65
CA ARG A 197 8.80 -1.12 -1.05
C ARG A 197 7.69 -1.87 -1.79
N PRO A 198 7.93 -3.13 -2.21
CA PRO A 198 6.98 -3.85 -3.06
C PRO A 198 5.72 -4.30 -2.32
N ASP A 199 5.83 -4.51 -1.01
CA ASP A 199 4.83 -5.25 -0.24
C ASP A 199 4.12 -4.43 0.85
N VAL A 200 3.64 -3.25 0.49
CA VAL A 200 2.87 -2.37 1.39
C VAL A 200 1.42 -2.28 0.92
N PHE A 201 0.49 -2.46 1.86
CA PHE A 201 -0.94 -2.17 1.70
C PHE A 201 -1.40 -1.25 2.84
N SER A 202 -2.13 -0.18 2.53
CA SER A 202 -2.57 0.80 3.53
C SER A 202 -4.07 0.64 3.84
N ILE A 203 -4.40 -0.07 4.92
CA ILE A 203 -5.80 -0.21 5.36
C ILE A 203 -6.43 1.11 5.82
N GLY A 204 -5.60 2.12 6.10
CA GLY A 204 -6.04 3.49 6.40
C GLY A 204 -6.50 4.25 5.16
N ASP A 205 -6.19 3.77 3.95
CA ASP A 205 -6.56 4.43 2.71
C ASP A 205 -8.01 4.11 2.31
N ILE A 206 -8.86 5.14 2.33
CA ILE A 206 -10.29 5.00 2.00
C ILE A 206 -10.48 4.58 0.54
N GLY A 207 -9.57 4.98 -0.36
CA GLY A 207 -9.56 4.55 -1.75
C GLY A 207 -9.32 3.04 -1.85
N LEU A 208 -8.26 2.52 -1.23
CA LEU A 208 -7.98 1.09 -1.23
C LEU A 208 -9.13 0.28 -0.62
N VAL A 209 -9.63 0.69 0.55
CA VAL A 209 -10.79 0.05 1.20
C VAL A 209 -12.00 0.01 0.25
N LYS A 210 -12.30 1.12 -0.43
CA LYS A 210 -13.40 1.19 -1.40
C LYS A 210 -13.15 0.29 -2.61
N ALA A 211 -11.93 0.22 -3.12
CA ALA A 211 -11.59 -0.60 -4.28
C ALA A 211 -11.75 -2.10 -3.97
N VAL A 212 -11.28 -2.55 -2.80
CA VAL A 212 -11.49 -3.94 -2.36
C VAL A 212 -12.98 -4.25 -2.22
N LYS A 213 -13.78 -3.34 -1.65
CA LYS A 213 -15.23 -3.51 -1.56
C LYS A 213 -15.95 -3.53 -2.91
N ILE A 214 -15.35 -2.95 -3.96
CA ILE A 214 -15.89 -3.07 -5.33
C ILE A 214 -15.61 -4.46 -5.90
N LEU A 215 -14.42 -5.01 -5.63
CA LEU A 215 -14.04 -6.36 -6.07
C LEU A 215 -14.76 -7.46 -5.29
N VAL A 216 -15.00 -7.23 -3.99
CA VAL A 216 -15.58 -8.19 -3.04
C VAL A 216 -16.71 -7.49 -2.26
N PRO A 217 -17.91 -7.32 -2.85
CA PRO A 217 -19.00 -6.53 -2.27
C PRO A 217 -19.49 -6.99 -0.89
N GLU A 218 -19.28 -8.26 -0.55
CA GLU A 218 -19.65 -8.86 0.73
C GLU A 218 -18.70 -8.52 1.89
N VAL A 219 -17.52 -7.93 1.62
CA VAL A 219 -16.57 -7.62 2.68
C VAL A 219 -16.95 -6.34 3.43
N GLU A 220 -17.17 -6.47 4.74
CA GLU A 220 -17.63 -5.35 5.55
C GLU A 220 -16.51 -4.72 6.40
N ASP A 221 -15.71 -5.55 7.07
CA ASP A 221 -14.73 -5.14 8.06
C ASP A 221 -13.30 -5.02 7.53
N LYS A 222 -12.46 -4.29 8.26
CA LYS A 222 -11.08 -4.01 7.85
C LYS A 222 -10.17 -5.24 7.90
N ASN A 223 -10.38 -6.16 8.84
CA ASN A 223 -9.51 -7.33 8.96
C ASN A 223 -9.71 -8.26 7.76
N SER A 224 -10.96 -8.45 7.32
CA SER A 224 -11.26 -9.21 6.11
C SER A 224 -10.65 -8.57 4.85
N ILE A 225 -10.65 -7.23 4.76
CA ILE A 225 -9.97 -6.51 3.67
C ILE A 225 -8.46 -6.74 3.70
N GLU A 226 -7.83 -6.69 4.87
CA GLU A 226 -6.40 -7.00 5.01
C GLU A 226 -6.09 -8.44 4.60
N GLN A 227 -6.93 -9.41 4.99
CA GLN A 227 -6.79 -10.82 4.57
C GLN A 227 -6.92 -10.98 3.04
N ILE A 228 -7.85 -10.26 2.40
CA ILE A 228 -7.95 -10.25 0.93
C ILE A 228 -6.67 -9.66 0.31
N ALA A 229 -6.13 -8.59 0.89
CA ALA A 229 -4.93 -7.95 0.38
C ALA A 229 -3.68 -8.86 0.46
N GLU A 230 -3.64 -9.85 1.36
CA GLU A 230 -2.56 -10.84 1.43
C GLU A 230 -2.41 -11.65 0.13
N ARG A 231 -3.47 -11.80 -0.68
CA ARG A 231 -3.41 -12.43 -2.01
C ARG A 231 -2.41 -11.77 -2.94
N TRP A 232 -2.15 -10.48 -2.72
CA TRP A 232 -1.28 -9.68 -3.57
C TRP A 232 0.15 -9.59 -3.05
N SER A 233 0.47 -10.22 -1.92
CA SER A 233 1.86 -10.33 -1.45
C SER A 233 2.67 -11.24 -2.41
N PRO A 234 3.93 -10.89 -2.77
CA PRO A 234 4.78 -9.84 -2.19
C PRO A 234 4.72 -8.48 -2.91
N TYR A 235 3.66 -8.20 -3.67
CA TYR A 235 3.53 -7.01 -4.53
C TYR A 235 2.31 -6.15 -4.20
N ARG A 236 1.94 -6.07 -2.91
CA ARG A 236 0.77 -5.30 -2.44
C ARG A 236 0.81 -3.82 -2.83
N THR A 237 1.99 -3.24 -3.04
CA THR A 237 2.11 -1.85 -3.51
C THR A 237 1.72 -1.70 -4.98
N ALA A 238 2.10 -2.65 -5.86
CA ALA A 238 1.58 -2.66 -7.24
C ALA A 238 0.07 -2.88 -7.25
N ALA A 239 -0.43 -3.80 -6.41
CA ALA A 239 -1.87 -4.02 -6.30
C ALA A 239 -2.62 -2.75 -5.87
N SER A 240 -2.10 -2.05 -4.86
CA SER A 240 -2.63 -0.76 -4.40
C SER A 240 -2.69 0.27 -5.54
N TRP A 241 -1.65 0.34 -6.37
CA TRP A 241 -1.62 1.22 -7.53
C TRP A 241 -2.74 0.91 -8.54
N TYR A 242 -2.98 -0.37 -8.86
CA TYR A 242 -4.08 -0.78 -9.75
C TYR A 242 -5.46 -0.55 -9.12
N LEU A 243 -5.61 -0.79 -7.82
CA LEU A 243 -6.85 -0.54 -7.09
C LEU A 243 -7.25 0.94 -7.13
N TRP A 244 -6.31 1.87 -6.94
CA TRP A 244 -6.60 3.29 -7.11
C TRP A 244 -7.08 3.60 -8.53
N ARG A 245 -6.46 2.97 -9.55
CA ARG A 245 -6.86 3.13 -10.96
C ARG A 245 -8.24 2.60 -11.31
N MET A 246 -8.81 1.73 -10.47
CA MET A 246 -10.21 1.33 -10.61
C MET A 246 -11.17 2.44 -10.20
N ILE A 247 -10.80 3.24 -9.20
CA ILE A 247 -11.65 4.30 -8.64
C ILE A 247 -11.53 5.58 -9.45
N ASP A 248 -10.30 5.95 -9.80
CA ASP A 248 -9.98 7.12 -10.62
C ASP A 248 -8.99 6.69 -11.70
N PRO A 249 -9.31 6.84 -13.00
CA PRO A 249 -8.41 6.41 -14.07
C PRO A 249 -7.07 7.15 -14.08
N VAL A 250 -6.96 8.31 -13.42
CA VAL A 250 -5.72 9.07 -13.26
C VAL A 250 -4.85 8.40 -12.18
N PRO A 251 -3.60 7.99 -12.50
CA PRO A 251 -2.71 7.39 -11.52
C PRO A 251 -2.45 8.33 -10.34
N VAL A 252 -2.54 7.79 -9.13
CA VAL A 252 -2.04 8.48 -7.94
C VAL A 252 -0.51 8.52 -8.03
N GLY A 253 0.04 9.73 -7.98
CA GLY A 253 1.47 9.98 -7.91
C GLY A 253 1.76 11.01 -6.84
N TYR A 254 2.82 10.76 -6.06
CA TYR A 254 3.34 11.72 -5.09
C TYR A 254 4.64 12.34 -5.58
#